data_AF-A0A7X7GA57-F1
#
_entry.id   AF-A0A7X7GA57-F1
#
_cell.length_a   1.000
_cell.length_b   1.000
_cell.length_c   1.000
_cell.angle_alpha   90.00
_cell.angle_beta   90.00
_cell.angle_gamma   90.00
#
_symmetry.space_group_name_H-M   'P 1'
#
loop_
_entity.id
_entity.type
_entity.pdbx_description
1 polymer ?
#
loop_
_entity_poly.entity_id
_entity_poly.type
_entity_poly.pdbx_seq_one_letter_code
_entity_poly.pdbx_strand_id
1 'polypeptide(L)'
;APVAGTVAGRPPVVAHAPSRRATKGTDMILAGLEELRARGVAFELDLVEGVPYAEALARMARADVVIEKLLGGDAGMTSLEAMAMGKVAVARIRPEVRAHAPDVPVVDADPTTFVDVMADLLAAPERLASLGTRGREHVTRHHAPAVVAERLVGLYRVRRPHAPVVPPGWTAPDIATRLHDAERRVAELEAENRRLRRRLAAARPDLLARTLARRAAARGARLRGRLRGRGD
;
A
#
# COMPACT_ATOMS: atom_id res chain seq x y z
N ALA A 1 -21.16 -11.38 -18.96
CA ALA A 1 -21.08 -12.51 -18.02
C ALA A 1 -21.04 -11.95 -16.61
N PRO A 2 -21.77 -12.52 -15.63
CA PRO A 2 -21.67 -12.08 -14.25
C PRO A 2 -20.21 -12.22 -13.79
N VAL A 3 -19.69 -11.20 -13.12
CA VAL A 3 -18.31 -11.17 -12.64
C VAL A 3 -18.16 -12.25 -11.56
N ALA A 4 -17.38 -13.28 -11.83
CA ALA A 4 -17.01 -14.30 -10.85
C ALA A 4 -16.19 -13.64 -9.73
N GLY A 5 -16.85 -13.20 -8.67
CA GLY A 5 -16.23 -12.35 -7.66
C GLY A 5 -16.87 -12.50 -6.29
N THR A 6 -17.16 -13.74 -5.91
CA THR A 6 -17.15 -14.28 -4.53
C THR A 6 -17.85 -15.64 -4.58
N VAL A 7 -17.12 -16.73 -4.31
CA VAL A 7 -17.77 -18.03 -4.12
C VAL A 7 -18.25 -18.05 -2.67
N ALA A 8 -19.57 -18.17 -2.47
CA ALA A 8 -20.13 -18.26 -1.13
C ALA A 8 -19.50 -19.44 -0.37
N GLY A 9 -19.10 -19.21 0.89
CA GLY A 9 -18.59 -20.26 1.77
C GLY A 9 -17.07 -20.49 1.74
N ARG A 10 -16.27 -19.68 1.04
CA ARG A 10 -14.79 -19.69 1.17
C ARG A 10 -14.25 -18.36 1.71
N PRO A 11 -13.06 -18.37 2.34
CA PRO A 11 -12.34 -17.13 2.66
C PRO A 11 -12.09 -16.29 1.38
N PRO A 12 -12.21 -14.95 1.44
CA PRO A 12 -11.82 -14.09 0.33
C PRO A 12 -10.34 -14.21 0.01
N VAL A 13 -9.99 -14.14 -1.27
CA VAL A 13 -8.60 -14.12 -1.74
C VAL A 13 -8.16 -12.67 -1.93
N VAL A 14 -7.12 -12.28 -1.22
CA VAL A 14 -6.50 -10.95 -1.26
C VAL A 14 -5.19 -11.07 -2.02
N ALA A 15 -5.10 -10.45 -3.20
CA ALA A 15 -3.87 -10.38 -3.96
C ALA A 15 -3.13 -9.06 -3.72
N HIS A 16 -1.80 -9.12 -3.70
CA HIS A 16 -0.95 -7.94 -3.78
C HIS A 16 0.16 -8.19 -4.81
N ALA A 17 0.24 -7.35 -5.84
CA ALA A 17 1.15 -7.52 -6.98
C ALA A 17 2.15 -6.34 -7.08
N PRO A 18 3.14 -6.23 -6.19
CA PRO A 18 4.04 -5.10 -6.19
C PRO A 18 5.12 -5.21 -7.27
N SER A 19 5.13 -4.28 -8.23
CA SER A 19 6.25 -4.13 -9.16
C SER A 19 7.54 -3.65 -8.48
N ARG A 20 7.40 -2.85 -7.41
CA ARG A 20 8.48 -2.40 -6.52
C ARG A 20 7.95 -2.27 -5.11
N ARG A 21 8.36 -3.16 -4.20
CA ARG A 21 7.85 -3.24 -2.82
C ARG A 21 7.81 -1.90 -2.08
N ALA A 22 8.93 -1.18 -2.08
CA ALA A 22 9.05 0.13 -1.42
C ALA A 22 7.96 1.11 -1.87
N THR A 23 7.74 1.21 -3.18
CA THR A 23 6.78 2.17 -3.75
C THR A 23 5.32 1.78 -3.51
N LYS A 24 5.07 0.49 -3.27
CA LYS A 24 3.73 -0.04 -3.04
C LYS A 24 3.38 -0.08 -1.55
N GLY A 25 4.37 0.08 -0.67
CA GLY A 25 4.19 -0.08 0.78
C GLY A 25 3.98 -1.54 1.16
N THR A 26 4.61 -2.47 0.44
CA THR A 26 4.38 -3.91 0.60
C THR A 26 4.61 -4.38 2.03
N ASP A 27 5.67 -3.93 2.70
CA ASP A 27 5.94 -4.36 4.07
C ASP A 27 4.87 -3.88 5.06
N MET A 28 4.30 -2.70 4.83
CA MET A 28 3.18 -2.18 5.63
C MET A 28 1.89 -2.95 5.37
N ILE A 29 1.63 -3.28 4.10
CA ILE A 29 0.49 -4.12 3.71
C ILE A 29 0.60 -5.49 4.38
N LEU A 30 1.76 -6.14 4.28
CA LEU A 30 1.99 -7.46 4.88
C LEU A 30 1.85 -7.43 6.40
N ALA A 31 2.39 -6.40 7.07
CA ALA A 31 2.23 -6.22 8.50
C ALA A 31 0.76 -6.03 8.92
N GLY A 32 0.01 -5.21 8.19
CA GLY A 32 -1.42 -4.99 8.46
C GLY A 32 -2.28 -6.23 8.20
N LEU A 33 -1.97 -7.02 7.16
CA LEU A 33 -2.64 -8.29 6.91
C LEU A 33 -2.32 -9.32 8.00
N GLU A 34 -1.09 -9.34 8.52
CA GLU A 34 -0.74 -10.21 9.64
C GLU A 34 -1.49 -9.82 10.93
N GLU A 35 -1.64 -8.52 11.17
CA GLU A 35 -2.48 -8.03 12.27
C GLU A 35 -3.94 -8.48 12.13
N LEU A 36 -4.51 -8.45 10.92
CA LEU A 36 -5.86 -8.97 10.67
C LEU A 36 -5.98 -10.47 10.95
N ARG A 37 -4.97 -11.26 10.57
CA ARG A 37 -4.93 -12.68 10.92
C ARG A 37 -4.91 -12.89 12.43
N ALA A 38 -4.09 -12.11 13.15
CA ALA A 38 -4.04 -12.16 14.61
C ALA A 38 -5.37 -11.77 15.27
N ARG A 39 -6.17 -10.91 14.62
CA ARG A 39 -7.55 -10.57 15.02
C ARG A 39 -8.59 -11.63 14.63
N GLY A 40 -8.19 -12.72 13.95
CA GLY A 40 -9.07 -13.82 13.55
C GLY A 40 -9.85 -13.59 12.25
N VAL A 41 -9.48 -12.59 11.45
CA VAL A 41 -10.12 -12.34 10.15
C VAL A 41 -9.66 -13.40 9.14
N ALA A 42 -10.62 -14.12 8.55
CA ALA A 42 -10.35 -15.19 7.58
C ALA A 42 -10.18 -14.65 6.16
N PHE A 43 -9.01 -14.87 5.56
CA PHE A 43 -8.72 -14.58 4.16
C PHE A 43 -7.48 -15.37 3.70
N GLU A 44 -7.35 -15.54 2.39
CA GLU A 44 -6.14 -16.06 1.74
C GLU A 44 -5.32 -14.91 1.17
N LEU A 45 -4.00 -14.93 1.34
CA LEU A 45 -3.10 -13.94 0.73
C LEU A 45 -2.40 -14.56 -0.48
N ASP A 46 -2.49 -13.89 -1.62
CA ASP A 46 -1.68 -14.16 -2.80
C ASP A 46 -0.68 -13.01 -3.05
N LEU A 47 0.58 -13.21 -2.63
CA LEU A 47 1.66 -12.26 -2.92
C LEU A 47 2.26 -12.56 -4.30
N VAL A 48 1.95 -11.70 -5.26
CA VAL A 48 2.26 -11.89 -6.69
C VAL A 48 3.54 -11.14 -7.04
N GLU A 49 4.68 -11.82 -6.97
CA GLU A 49 6.00 -11.21 -7.16
C GLU A 49 6.95 -12.07 -7.97
N GLY A 50 7.84 -11.42 -8.73
CA GLY A 50 8.87 -12.10 -9.52
C GLY A 50 8.32 -12.91 -10.70
N VAL A 51 7.05 -12.71 -11.07
CA VAL A 51 6.37 -13.43 -12.14
C VAL A 51 6.17 -12.56 -13.38
N PRO A 52 6.07 -13.15 -14.58
CA PRO A 52 5.68 -12.42 -15.79
C PRO A 52 4.31 -11.75 -15.65
N TYR A 53 4.11 -10.63 -16.35
CA TYR A 53 2.88 -9.84 -16.28
C TYR A 53 1.60 -10.66 -16.58
N ALA A 54 1.64 -11.55 -17.58
CA ALA A 54 0.50 -12.40 -17.92
C ALA A 54 0.11 -13.34 -16.76
N GLU A 55 1.10 -13.86 -16.02
CA GLU A 55 0.86 -14.68 -14.83
C GLU A 55 0.32 -13.84 -13.68
N ALA A 56 0.84 -12.62 -13.50
CA ALA A 56 0.33 -11.69 -12.50
C ALA A 56 -1.15 -11.38 -12.71
N LEU A 57 -1.56 -11.11 -13.96
CA LEU A 57 -2.96 -10.92 -14.33
C LEU A 57 -3.80 -12.17 -14.02
N ALA A 58 -3.32 -13.36 -14.40
CA ALA A 58 -4.04 -14.61 -14.15
C ALA A 58 -4.26 -14.88 -12.65
N ARG A 59 -3.29 -14.54 -11.80
CA ARG A 59 -3.38 -14.63 -10.34
C ARG A 59 -4.34 -13.59 -9.77
N MET A 60 -4.21 -12.32 -10.17
CA MET A 60 -5.14 -11.27 -9.77
C MET A 60 -6.59 -11.57 -10.20
N ALA A 61 -6.81 -12.23 -11.34
CA ALA A 61 -8.13 -12.63 -11.81
C ALA A 61 -8.82 -13.65 -10.88
N ARG A 62 -8.05 -14.40 -10.08
CA ARG A 62 -8.58 -15.36 -9.09
C ARG A 62 -8.85 -14.72 -7.74
N ALA A 63 -8.34 -13.51 -7.50
CA ALA A 63 -8.58 -12.76 -6.27
C ALA A 63 -10.02 -12.22 -6.21
N ASP A 64 -10.44 -11.84 -5.01
CA ASP A 64 -11.65 -11.05 -4.75
C ASP A 64 -11.26 -9.57 -4.49
N VAL A 65 -10.12 -9.36 -3.83
CA VAL A 65 -9.54 -8.04 -3.52
C VAL A 65 -8.11 -7.98 -4.05
N VAL A 66 -7.75 -6.87 -4.70
CA VAL A 66 -6.39 -6.58 -5.16
C VAL A 66 -5.91 -5.29 -4.51
N ILE A 67 -4.86 -5.39 -3.70
CA ILE A 67 -4.22 -4.26 -3.05
C ILE A 67 -3.13 -3.73 -3.98
N GLU A 68 -3.28 -2.51 -4.49
CA GLU A 68 -2.25 -1.88 -5.30
C GLU A 68 -1.15 -1.27 -4.42
N LYS A 69 -1.47 -0.22 -3.65
CA LYS A 69 -0.48 0.57 -2.91
C LYS A 69 -1.08 1.44 -1.80
N LEU A 70 -0.35 1.60 -0.70
CA LEU A 70 -0.74 2.51 0.40
C LEU A 70 0.03 3.84 0.41
N LEU A 71 1.15 3.93 -0.32
CA LEU A 71 2.09 5.06 -0.23
C LEU A 71 2.00 6.03 -1.42
N GLY A 72 1.05 5.80 -2.33
CA GLY A 72 0.70 6.73 -3.39
C GLY A 72 -0.48 7.61 -3.02
N GLY A 73 -1.17 8.16 -4.03
CA GLY A 73 -2.35 8.97 -3.79
C GLY A 73 -3.38 8.94 -4.90
N ASP A 74 -3.29 7.92 -5.74
CA ASP A 74 -4.02 7.76 -6.98
C ASP A 74 -4.30 6.27 -7.27
N ALA A 75 -5.30 6.01 -8.10
CA ALA A 75 -5.56 4.70 -8.68
C ALA A 75 -4.64 4.50 -9.89
N GLY A 76 -3.70 3.55 -9.81
CA GLY A 76 -2.79 3.24 -10.90
C GLY A 76 -3.28 2.09 -11.78
N MET A 77 -2.39 1.60 -12.65
CA MET A 77 -2.70 0.54 -13.61
C MET A 77 -3.20 -0.75 -12.93
N THR A 78 -2.58 -1.17 -11.82
CA THR A 78 -3.02 -2.36 -11.08
C THR A 78 -4.45 -2.22 -10.55
N SER A 79 -4.84 -1.04 -10.05
CA SER A 79 -6.24 -0.77 -9.67
C SER A 79 -7.17 -0.86 -10.88
N LEU A 80 -6.78 -0.28 -12.02
CA LEU A 80 -7.56 -0.35 -13.26
C LEU A 80 -7.70 -1.78 -13.78
N GLU A 81 -6.64 -2.58 -13.75
CA GLU A 81 -6.64 -4.00 -14.14
C GLU A 81 -7.53 -4.83 -13.22
N ALA A 82 -7.42 -4.65 -11.91
CA ALA A 82 -8.28 -5.30 -10.93
C ALA A 82 -9.75 -4.97 -11.19
N MET A 83 -10.09 -3.68 -11.32
CA MET A 83 -11.44 -3.22 -11.65
C MET A 83 -11.90 -3.74 -13.02
N ALA A 84 -11.01 -3.79 -14.02
CA ALA A 84 -11.31 -4.36 -15.33
C ALA A 84 -11.64 -5.85 -15.24
N MET A 85 -11.07 -6.59 -14.29
CA MET A 85 -11.42 -7.98 -14.01
C MET A 85 -12.64 -8.11 -13.07
N GLY A 86 -13.23 -6.98 -12.68
CA GLY A 86 -14.35 -6.89 -11.74
C GLY A 86 -13.96 -7.25 -10.30
N LYS A 87 -12.69 -7.03 -9.94
CA LYS A 87 -12.17 -7.25 -8.59
C LYS A 87 -12.16 -5.93 -7.83
N VAL A 88 -12.22 -6.02 -6.50
CA VAL A 88 -12.12 -4.82 -5.66
C VAL A 88 -10.69 -4.34 -5.65
N ALA A 89 -10.46 -3.09 -6.04
CA ALA A 89 -9.15 -2.45 -5.95
C ALA A 89 -9.03 -1.67 -4.62
N VAL A 90 -7.90 -1.83 -3.94
CA VAL A 90 -7.56 -1.08 -2.72
C VAL A 90 -6.30 -0.26 -2.97
N ALA A 91 -6.38 1.05 -2.78
CA ALA A 91 -5.22 1.94 -2.90
C ALA A 91 -5.46 3.23 -2.12
N ARG A 92 -4.39 3.95 -1.76
CA ARG A 92 -4.54 5.31 -1.22
C ARG A 92 -5.01 6.28 -2.30
N ILE A 93 -6.17 6.91 -2.09
CA ILE A 93 -6.70 7.99 -2.93
C ILE A 93 -6.65 9.30 -2.14
N ARG A 94 -5.82 10.26 -2.57
CA ARG A 94 -5.76 11.56 -1.89
C ARG A 94 -7.02 12.40 -2.16
N PRO A 95 -7.38 13.33 -1.26
CA PRO A 95 -8.54 14.20 -1.42
C PRO A 95 -8.58 14.94 -2.77
N GLU A 96 -7.43 15.40 -3.28
CA GLU A 96 -7.38 16.11 -4.56
C GLU A 96 -7.72 15.20 -5.74
N VAL A 97 -7.30 13.93 -5.68
CA VAL A 97 -7.65 12.93 -6.70
C VAL A 97 -9.13 12.59 -6.61
N ARG A 98 -9.65 12.42 -5.39
CA ARG A 98 -11.09 12.17 -5.16
C ARG A 98 -11.96 13.34 -5.61
N ALA A 99 -11.50 14.58 -5.49
CA ALA A 99 -12.21 15.75 -6.00
C ALA A 99 -12.34 15.75 -7.54
N HIS A 100 -11.34 15.22 -8.26
CA HIS A 100 -11.38 15.12 -9.72
C HIS A 100 -12.08 13.84 -10.22
N ALA A 101 -12.07 12.77 -9.42
CA ALA A 101 -12.68 11.48 -9.75
C ALA A 101 -13.54 10.98 -8.58
N PRO A 102 -14.69 11.63 -8.29
CA PRO A 102 -15.51 11.31 -7.11
C PRO A 102 -16.06 9.88 -7.14
N ASP A 103 -16.33 9.36 -8.34
CA ASP A 103 -16.98 8.08 -8.54
C ASP A 103 -15.99 6.92 -8.75
N VAL A 104 -14.69 7.12 -8.52
CA VAL A 104 -13.71 6.03 -8.67
C VAL A 104 -13.97 4.95 -7.60
N PRO A 105 -14.32 3.70 -8.01
CA PRO A 105 -14.74 2.63 -7.09
C PRO A 105 -13.51 1.88 -6.55
N VAL A 106 -12.51 2.63 -6.10
CA VAL A 106 -11.35 2.12 -5.38
C VAL A 106 -11.59 2.34 -3.89
N VAL A 107 -11.35 1.30 -3.10
CA VAL A 107 -11.40 1.39 -1.64
C VAL A 107 -10.16 2.13 -1.17
N ASP A 108 -10.38 3.29 -0.55
CA ASP A 108 -9.32 4.17 -0.08
C ASP A 108 -8.74 3.67 1.25
N ALA A 109 -7.43 3.44 1.28
CA ALA A 109 -6.70 3.05 2.48
C ALA A 109 -5.31 3.68 2.50
N ASP A 110 -4.87 4.15 3.67
CA ASP A 110 -3.49 4.52 3.95
C ASP A 110 -2.91 3.63 5.05
N PRO A 111 -1.60 3.72 5.38
CA PRO A 111 -1.02 2.83 6.36
C PRO A 111 -1.63 2.88 7.77
N THR A 112 -2.30 3.98 8.12
CA THR A 112 -2.96 4.15 9.42
C THR A 112 -4.37 3.58 9.42
N THR A 113 -5.08 3.61 8.29
CA THR A 113 -6.46 3.13 8.18
C THR A 113 -6.58 1.71 7.61
N PHE A 114 -5.50 1.19 7.02
CA PHE A 114 -5.52 -0.04 6.22
C PHE A 114 -6.13 -1.24 6.93
N VAL A 115 -5.76 -1.47 8.19
CA VAL A 115 -6.24 -2.63 8.96
C VAL A 115 -7.75 -2.57 9.12
N ASP A 116 -8.30 -1.47 9.60
CA ASP A 116 -9.73 -1.35 9.85
C ASP A 116 -10.54 -1.36 8.54
N VAL A 117 -10.05 -0.67 7.50
CA VAL A 117 -10.67 -0.68 6.17
C VAL A 117 -10.75 -2.10 5.58
N MET A 118 -9.67 -2.88 5.71
CA MET A 118 -9.64 -4.25 5.22
C MET A 118 -10.49 -5.19 6.07
N ALA A 119 -10.56 -5.01 7.39
CA ALA A 119 -11.47 -5.78 8.24
C ALA A 119 -12.93 -5.60 7.80
N ASP A 120 -13.38 -4.36 7.64
CA ASP A 120 -14.73 -4.03 7.19
C ASP A 120 -15.01 -4.53 5.78
N LEU A 121 -14.01 -4.49 4.89
CA LEU A 121 -14.14 -4.95 3.52
C LEU A 121 -14.30 -6.47 3.44
N LEU A 122 -13.49 -7.22 4.18
CA LEU A 122 -13.47 -8.68 4.17
C LEU A 122 -14.66 -9.30 4.90
N ALA A 123 -15.27 -8.56 5.84
CA ALA A 123 -16.48 -8.99 6.55
C ALA A 123 -17.77 -8.91 5.71
N ALA A 124 -17.73 -8.29 4.52
CA ALA A 124 -18.92 -7.98 3.72
C ALA A 124 -18.82 -8.53 2.27
N PRO A 125 -19.06 -9.84 2.03
CA PRO A 125 -18.99 -10.43 0.69
C PRO A 125 -19.88 -9.76 -0.36
N GLU A 126 -21.09 -9.36 0.02
CA GLU A 126 -22.04 -8.62 -0.84
C GLU A 126 -21.45 -7.29 -1.34
N ARG A 127 -20.67 -6.63 -0.48
CA ARG A 127 -20.00 -5.38 -0.81
C ARG A 127 -18.87 -5.62 -1.82
N LEU A 128 -18.18 -6.77 -1.76
CA LEU A 128 -17.15 -7.13 -2.75
C LEU A 128 -17.76 -7.28 -4.15
N ALA A 129 -18.87 -8.00 -4.26
CA ALA A 129 -19.55 -8.19 -5.55
C ALA A 129 -20.06 -6.87 -6.15
N SER A 130 -20.65 -6.00 -5.31
CA SER A 130 -21.11 -4.67 -5.72
C SER A 130 -19.95 -3.77 -6.18
N LEU A 131 -18.87 -3.71 -5.41
CA LEU A 131 -17.69 -2.91 -5.75
C LEU A 131 -17.00 -3.42 -7.02
N GLY A 132 -16.89 -4.73 -7.19
CA GLY A 132 -16.34 -5.35 -8.40
C GLY A 132 -17.13 -4.98 -9.66
N THR A 133 -18.45 -5.03 -9.59
CA THR A 133 -19.36 -4.62 -10.68
C THR A 133 -19.15 -3.15 -11.04
N ARG A 134 -19.18 -2.27 -10.03
CA ARG A 134 -18.95 -0.83 -10.21
C ARG A 134 -17.57 -0.53 -10.78
N GLY A 135 -16.54 -1.28 -10.35
CA GLY A 135 -15.18 -1.23 -10.90
C GLY A 135 -15.15 -1.49 -12.39
N ARG A 136 -15.77 -2.59 -12.81
CA ARG A 136 -15.82 -2.96 -14.23
C ARG A 136 -16.53 -1.91 -15.08
N GLU A 137 -17.66 -1.40 -14.58
CA GLU A 137 -18.43 -0.35 -15.25
C GLU A 137 -17.62 0.95 -15.36
N HIS A 138 -16.94 1.37 -14.29
CA HIS A 138 -16.10 2.55 -14.28
C HIS A 138 -14.96 2.45 -15.29
N VAL A 139 -14.26 1.32 -15.33
CA VAL A 139 -13.19 1.11 -16.33
C VAL A 139 -13.76 1.13 -17.74
N THR A 140 -14.88 0.44 -17.99
CA THR A 140 -15.49 0.41 -19.32
C THR A 140 -15.90 1.80 -19.79
N ARG A 141 -16.45 2.63 -18.89
CA ARG A 141 -16.93 3.98 -19.20
C ARG A 141 -15.81 5.01 -19.36
N HIS A 142 -14.75 4.92 -18.56
CA HIS A 142 -13.76 6.00 -18.45
C HIS A 142 -12.35 5.62 -18.93
N HIS A 143 -11.99 4.34 -18.89
CA HIS A 143 -10.62 3.85 -19.08
C HIS A 143 -10.50 2.75 -20.15
N ALA A 144 -11.58 2.43 -20.87
CA ALA A 144 -11.49 1.53 -22.02
C ALA A 144 -10.52 2.12 -23.07
N PRO A 145 -9.69 1.28 -23.74
CA PRO A 145 -8.68 1.77 -24.68
C PRO A 145 -9.21 2.75 -25.73
N ALA A 146 -10.39 2.46 -26.31
CA ALA A 146 -11.03 3.34 -27.29
C ALA A 146 -11.39 4.72 -26.70
N VAL A 147 -11.95 4.75 -25.48
CA VAL A 147 -12.34 5.98 -24.77
C VAL A 147 -11.11 6.85 -24.48
N VAL A 148 -10.03 6.22 -24.01
CA VAL A 148 -8.77 6.94 -23.71
C VAL A 148 -8.11 7.44 -25.00
N ALA A 149 -8.04 6.60 -26.04
CA ALA A 149 -7.47 6.98 -27.32
C ALA A 149 -8.20 8.16 -27.95
N GLU A 150 -9.54 8.16 -27.93
CA GLU A 150 -10.35 9.27 -28.44
C GLU A 150 -10.08 10.58 -27.68
N ARG A 151 -10.04 10.53 -26.34
CA ARG A 151 -9.72 11.70 -25.51
C ARG A 151 -8.33 12.26 -25.82
N LEU A 152 -7.34 11.38 -25.92
CA LEU A 152 -5.97 11.79 -26.25
C LEU A 152 -5.92 12.42 -27.64
N VAL A 153 -6.48 11.78 -28.67
CA VAL A 153 -6.53 12.33 -30.03
C VAL A 153 -7.21 13.70 -30.05
N GLY A 154 -8.31 13.88 -29.32
CA GLY A 154 -8.96 15.17 -29.15
C GLY A 154 -8.03 16.24 -28.57
N LEU A 155 -7.30 15.92 -27.50
CA LEU A 155 -6.33 16.82 -26.90
C LEU A 155 -5.18 17.20 -27.85
N TYR A 156 -4.63 16.24 -28.59
CA TYR A 156 -3.52 16.47 -29.52
C TYR A 156 -3.92 17.25 -30.78
N ARG A 157 -5.21 17.18 -31.19
CA ARG A 157 -5.72 17.95 -32.34
C ARG A 157 -5.95 19.41 -32.02
N VAL A 158 -6.23 19.77 -30.76
CA VAL A 158 -6.38 21.17 -30.36
C VAL A 158 -5.00 21.81 -30.24
N ARG A 159 -4.67 22.69 -31.18
CA ARG A 159 -3.45 23.51 -31.13
C ARG A 159 -3.59 24.55 -30.01
N ARG A 160 -3.25 24.17 -28.77
CA ARG A 160 -3.19 25.12 -27.66
C ARG A 160 -1.82 25.81 -27.63
N PRO A 161 -1.74 27.14 -27.45
CA PRO A 161 -0.48 27.74 -27.01
C PRO A 161 -0.06 27.04 -25.71
N HIS A 162 1.17 26.53 -25.67
CA HIS A 162 1.73 25.96 -24.46
C HIS A 162 1.96 27.11 -23.45
N ALA A 163 0.95 27.42 -22.65
CA ALA A 163 1.22 28.06 -21.37
C ALA A 163 2.03 27.07 -20.53
N PRO A 164 3.06 27.51 -19.79
CA PRO A 164 3.77 26.64 -18.87
C PRO A 164 2.76 26.08 -17.86
N VAL A 165 2.42 24.80 -18.01
CA VAL A 165 1.63 24.08 -17.02
C VAL A 165 2.58 23.85 -15.86
N VAL A 166 2.41 24.59 -14.77
CA VAL A 166 2.99 24.20 -13.49
C VAL A 166 2.28 22.92 -13.10
N PRO A 167 2.96 21.76 -13.11
CA PRO A 167 2.28 20.54 -12.77
C PRO A 167 1.86 20.66 -11.28
N PRO A 168 0.65 20.20 -10.90
CA PRO A 168 0.14 20.46 -9.55
C PRO A 168 1.11 19.92 -8.47
N GLY A 169 0.97 20.34 -7.22
CA GLY A 169 1.92 19.94 -6.15
C GLY A 169 2.12 18.43 -5.95
N TRP A 170 1.21 17.60 -6.49
CA TRP A 170 1.30 16.13 -6.54
C TRP A 170 2.36 15.53 -7.49
N THR A 171 3.00 16.32 -8.36
CA THR A 171 4.02 15.87 -9.33
C THR A 171 5.45 16.20 -8.91
N ALA A 172 5.64 16.83 -7.74
CA ALA A 172 6.96 16.96 -7.12
C ALA A 172 7.58 15.56 -6.95
N PRO A 173 8.93 15.42 -6.94
CA PRO A 173 9.62 14.13 -7.05
C PRO A 173 8.91 13.04 -6.27
N ASP A 174 8.53 11.99 -7.00
CA ASP A 174 7.75 10.85 -6.54
C ASP A 174 8.09 10.52 -5.09
N ILE A 175 7.09 10.61 -4.21
CA ILE A 175 7.20 10.23 -2.78
C ILE A 175 7.89 8.87 -2.67
N ALA A 176 7.66 7.97 -3.62
CA ALA A 176 8.25 6.64 -3.64
C ALA A 176 9.75 6.64 -3.95
N THR A 177 10.24 7.57 -4.77
CA THR A 177 11.68 7.77 -4.98
C THR A 177 12.32 8.30 -3.70
N ARG A 178 11.71 9.30 -3.06
CA ARG A 178 12.20 9.83 -1.77
C ARG A 178 12.17 8.80 -0.65
N LEU A 179 11.12 7.99 -0.60
CA LEU A 179 10.98 6.91 0.38
C LEU A 179 12.01 5.81 0.12
N HIS A 180 12.17 5.37 -1.13
CA HIS A 180 13.16 4.37 -1.49
C HIS A 180 14.59 4.84 -1.16
N ASP A 181 14.90 6.10 -1.45
CA ASP A 181 16.18 6.71 -1.06
C ASP A 181 16.35 6.78 0.46
N ALA A 182 15.28 7.13 1.19
CA ALA A 182 15.28 7.15 2.65
C ALA A 182 15.48 5.74 3.24
N GLU A 183 14.81 4.72 2.72
CA GLU A 183 14.95 3.33 3.14
C GLU A 183 16.36 2.79 2.88
N ARG A 184 16.92 3.01 1.68
CA ARG A 184 18.32 2.67 1.40
C ARG A 184 19.24 3.36 2.41
N ARG A 185 19.00 4.64 2.69
CA ARG A 185 19.82 5.40 3.63
C ARG A 185 19.70 4.85 5.05
N VAL A 186 18.51 4.47 5.49
CA VAL A 186 18.30 3.82 6.79
C VAL A 186 19.04 2.48 6.84
N ALA A 187 18.91 1.64 5.82
CA ALA A 187 19.59 0.34 5.76
C ALA A 187 21.13 0.47 5.80
N GLU A 188 21.69 1.44 5.05
CA GLU A 188 23.11 1.79 5.08
C GLU A 188 23.55 2.22 6.49
N LEU A 189 22.80 3.15 7.11
CA LEU A 189 23.09 3.66 8.44
C LEU A 189 23.02 2.55 9.49
N GLU A 190 22.07 1.63 9.38
CA GLU A 190 21.98 0.48 10.28
C GLU A 190 23.16 -0.49 10.11
N ALA A 191 23.57 -0.77 8.86
CA ALA A 191 24.73 -1.60 8.57
C ALA A 191 26.02 -0.97 9.12
N GLU A 192 26.19 0.33 8.93
CA GLU A 192 27.29 1.10 9.51
C GLU A 192 27.24 1.09 11.03
N ASN A 193 26.07 1.30 11.64
CA ASN A 193 25.90 1.25 13.10
C ASN A 193 26.29 -0.13 13.66
N ARG A 194 25.88 -1.22 13.00
CA ARG A 194 26.29 -2.59 13.35
C ARG A 194 27.81 -2.77 13.26
N ARG A 195 28.45 -2.25 12.21
CA ARG A 195 29.92 -2.31 12.05
C ARG A 195 30.64 -1.52 13.14
N LEU A 196 30.20 -0.30 13.43
CA LEU A 196 30.78 0.55 14.47
C LEU A 196 30.62 -0.08 15.86
N ARG A 197 29.46 -0.67 16.16
CA ARG A 197 29.24 -1.43 17.42
C ARG A 197 30.22 -2.59 17.58
N ARG A 198 30.46 -3.37 16.51
CA ARG A 198 31.44 -4.47 16.53
C ARG A 198 32.88 -3.96 16.77
N ARG A 199 33.28 -2.88 16.10
CA ARG A 199 34.59 -2.25 16.31
C ARG A 199 34.75 -1.73 17.74
N LEU A 200 33.72 -1.07 18.27
CA LEU A 200 33.74 -0.56 19.64
C LEU A 200 33.83 -1.70 20.66
N ALA A 201 33.08 -2.79 20.45
CA ALA A 201 33.13 -3.97 21.31
C ALA A 201 34.53 -4.61 21.34
N ALA A 202 35.21 -4.69 20.19
CA ALA A 202 36.56 -5.23 20.07
C ALA A 202 37.63 -4.30 20.66
N ALA A 203 37.51 -2.99 20.46
CA ALA A 203 38.51 -2.02 20.91
C ALA A 203 38.39 -1.62 22.38
N ARG A 204 37.17 -1.65 22.95
CA ARG A 204 36.88 -1.24 24.33
C ARG A 204 35.74 -2.08 24.94
N PRO A 205 35.99 -3.36 25.28
CA PRO A 205 34.97 -4.27 25.81
C PRO A 205 34.28 -3.72 27.08
N ASP A 206 35.06 -3.07 27.96
CA ASP A 206 34.56 -2.53 29.23
C ASP A 206 33.61 -1.33 29.06
N LEU A 207 33.76 -0.57 27.98
CA LEU A 207 33.01 0.65 27.73
C LEU A 207 31.60 0.36 27.20
N LEU A 208 31.47 -0.69 26.37
CA LEU A 208 30.17 -1.15 25.88
C LEU A 208 29.33 -1.73 27.03
N ALA A 209 29.94 -2.56 27.89
CA ALA A 209 29.29 -3.13 29.07
C ALA A 209 28.77 -2.05 30.02
N ARG A 210 29.60 -1.02 30.31
CA ARG A 210 29.20 0.14 31.13
C ARG A 210 28.08 0.97 30.49
N THR A 211 28.09 1.15 29.17
CA THR A 211 27.07 1.95 28.46
C THR A 211 25.71 1.23 28.42
N LEU A 212 25.71 -0.08 28.18
CA LEU A 212 24.51 -0.91 28.22
C LEU A 212 23.94 -0.98 29.64
N ALA A 213 24.77 -1.17 30.66
CA ALA A 213 24.36 -1.14 32.07
C ALA A 213 23.70 0.20 32.45
N ARG A 214 24.29 1.34 32.04
CA ARG A 214 23.72 2.69 32.27
C ARG A 214 22.37 2.87 31.57
N ARG A 215 22.21 2.40 30.32
CA ARG A 215 20.93 2.48 29.59
C ARG A 215 19.86 1.60 30.20
N ALA A 216 20.20 0.38 30.62
CA ALA A 216 19.27 -0.51 31.32
C ALA A 216 18.82 0.11 32.66
N ALA A 217 19.75 0.67 33.44
CA ALA A 217 19.44 1.40 34.67
C ALA A 217 18.53 2.61 34.43
N ALA A 218 18.78 3.41 33.38
CA ALA A 218 17.95 4.55 33.01
C ALA A 218 16.54 4.14 32.54
N ARG A 219 16.40 3.02 31.82
CA ARG A 219 15.10 2.48 31.39
C ARG A 219 14.29 1.96 32.59
N GLY A 220 14.95 1.24 33.50
CA GLY A 220 14.35 0.78 34.75
C GLY A 220 13.93 1.93 35.68
N ALA A 221 14.70 3.02 35.74
CA ALA A 221 14.34 4.22 36.49
C ALA A 221 13.10 4.93 35.91
N ARG A 222 12.99 5.04 34.58
CA ARG A 222 11.79 5.60 33.92
C ARG A 222 10.53 4.74 34.14
N LEU A 223 10.67 3.42 34.12
CA LEU A 223 9.58 2.49 34.42
C LEU A 223 9.13 2.59 35.89
N ARG A 224 10.07 2.66 36.84
CA ARG A 224 9.74 2.86 38.27
C ARG A 224 9.12 4.23 38.56
N GLY A 225 9.55 5.29 37.87
CA GLY A 225 8.93 6.62 37.97
C GLY A 225 7.49 6.64 37.45
N ARG A 226 7.21 5.95 36.33
CA ARG A 226 5.84 5.80 35.79
C ARG A 226 4.92 4.95 36.67
N LEU A 227 5.47 3.98 37.41
CA LEU A 227 4.71 3.15 38.35
C LEU A 227 4.42 3.86 39.68
N ARG A 228 5.28 4.79 40.12
CA ARG A 228 5.01 5.63 41.31
C ARG A 228 4.08 6.81 41.03
N GLY A 229 4.02 7.33 39.81
CA GLY A 229 3.08 8.40 39.41
C GLY A 229 1.67 7.94 39.02
N ARG A 230 1.30 6.69 39.32
CA ARG A 230 -0.08 6.15 39.15
C ARG A 230 -0.67 5.64 40.48
N GLY A 231 -0.06 6.04 41.60
CA GLY A 231 -0.43 5.59 42.96
C GLY A 231 -0.79 6.71 43.92
N ASP A 232 -0.93 7.95 43.43
CA ASP A 232 -1.56 9.09 44.11
C ASP A 232 -2.73 9.57 43.22
#